data_AF-A0A3M6ARL6-F1
#
_entry.id   AF-A0A3M6ARL6-F1
#
_cell.length_a   1.000
_cell.length_b   1.000
_cell.length_c   1.000
_cell.angle_alpha   90.00
_cell.angle_beta   90.00
_cell.angle_gamma   90.00
#
_symmetry.space_group_name_H-M   'P 1'
#
loop_
_entity.id
_entity.type
_entity.pdbx_description
1 polymer ?
#
loop_
_entity_poly.entity_id
_entity_poly.type
_entity_poly.pdbx_seq_one_letter_code
_entity_poly.pdbx_strand_id
1 'polypeptide(L)' 'MILGTLLLAELLYVLFANPTGAAIGHTTVDAKAVGISLFGPYLLVVELASMLLLAAAVTAFHLGRNEAKEPSQ' A
#
# COMPACT_ATOMS: atom_id res chain seq x y z
N MET A 1 1.10 27.35 2.68
CA MET A 1 2.09 27.61 3.76
C MET A 1 1.46 27.44 5.14
N ILE A 2 0.34 28.11 5.44
CA ILE A 2 -0.36 28.01 6.73
C ILE A 2 -0.67 26.56 7.16
N LEU A 3 -1.24 25.74 6.27
CA LEU A 3 -1.54 24.33 6.59
C LEU A 3 -0.27 23.51 6.87
N GLY A 4 0.82 23.77 6.14
CA GLY A 4 2.10 23.09 6.35
C GLY A 4 2.72 23.46 7.70
N THR A 5 2.66 24.74 8.08
CA THR A 5 3.11 25.22 9.39
C THR A 5 2.27 24.63 10.52
N LEU A 6 0.95 24.52 10.33
CA LEU A 6 0.04 23.93 11.32
C LEU A 6 0.34 22.44 11.53
N LEU A 7 0.52 21.67 10.44
CA LEU A 7 0.89 20.26 10.52
C LEU A 7 2.27 20.06 11.16
N LEU A 8 3.23 20.94 10.85
CA LEU A 8 4.56 20.90 11.47
C LEU A 8 4.48 21.18 12.98
N ALA A 9 3.68 22.15 13.41
CA ALA A 9 3.49 22.45 14.82
C ALA A 9 2.84 21.27 15.56
N GLU A 10 1.82 20.63 14.97
CA GLU A 10 1.16 19.45 15.53
C GLU A 10 2.12 18.26 15.66
N LEU A 11 2.94 18.02 14.64
CA LEU A 11 3.96 16.95 14.68
C LEU A 11 4.96 17.17 15.82
N LEU A 12 5.46 18.39 15.97
CA LEU A 12 6.38 18.75 17.06
C LEU A 12 5.67 18.61 18.42
N TYR A 13 4.42 19.04 18.52
CA TYR A 13 3.62 18.89 19.74
C TYR A 13 3.47 17.42 20.14
N VAL A 14 3.03 16.54 19.23
CA VAL A 14 2.89 15.10 19.52
C VAL A 14 4.22 14.46 19.91
N LEU A 15 5.30 14.83 19.22
CA LEU A 15 6.65 14.30 19.44
C LEU A 15 7.23 14.67 20.81
N PHE A 16 6.95 15.88 21.32
CA PHE A 16 7.54 16.38 22.57
C PHE A 16 6.59 16.36 23.78
N ALA A 17 5.28 16.50 23.57
CA ALA A 17 4.29 16.53 24.65
C ALA A 17 3.99 15.13 25.23
N ASN A 18 4.32 14.07 24.48
CA ASN A 18 4.18 12.70 24.93
C ASN A 18 5.57 12.07 25.07
N PRO A 19 6.24 12.18 26.24
CA PRO A 19 7.34 11.29 26.58
C PRO A 19 6.77 9.89 26.86
N THR A 20 6.10 9.30 25.88
CA THR A 20 5.89 7.86 25.88
C THR A 20 7.30 7.29 25.81
N GLY A 21 7.76 6.62 26.86
CA GLY A 21 8.93 5.75 26.81
C GLY A 21 8.78 4.60 25.80
N ALA A 22 7.82 4.69 24.87
CA ALA A 22 7.76 3.95 23.64
C ALA A 22 9.01 4.28 22.83
N ALA A 23 10.05 3.49 23.06
CA ALA A 23 11.11 3.33 22.09
C ALA A 23 10.45 3.09 20.72
N ILE A 24 10.96 3.76 19.70
CA ILE A 24 10.60 3.52 18.30
C ILE A 24 10.94 2.06 18.01
N GLY A 25 9.97 1.16 18.21
CA GLY A 25 10.12 -0.27 17.98
C GLY A 25 9.87 -1.11 19.21
N HIS A 26 8.66 -1.64 19.35
CA HIS A 26 8.45 -2.83 20.20
C HIS A 26 7.51 -3.88 19.63
N THR A 27 7.04 -3.74 18.39
CA THR A 27 6.43 -4.85 17.67
C THR A 27 6.98 -4.87 16.26
N THR A 28 8.14 -5.50 16.09
CA THR A 28 8.58 -5.93 14.76
C THR A 28 7.50 -6.85 14.22
N VAL A 29 6.76 -6.37 13.22
CA VAL A 29 5.73 -7.17 12.56
C VAL A 29 6.45 -8.14 11.64
N ASP A 30 6.61 -9.38 12.13
CA ASP A 30 7.31 -10.41 11.39
C ASP A 30 6.51 -10.82 10.14
N ALA A 31 7.22 -11.10 9.04
CA ALA A 31 6.59 -11.52 7.79
C ALA A 31 5.72 -12.78 7.96
N LYS A 32 6.10 -13.70 8.87
CA LYS A 32 5.28 -14.87 9.21
C LYS A 32 3.96 -14.49 9.85
N ALA A 33 3.95 -13.51 10.75
CA ALA A 33 2.73 -13.03 11.40
C ALA A 33 1.77 -12.41 10.38
N VAL A 34 2.31 -11.64 9.42
CA VAL A 34 1.53 -11.08 8.31
C VAL A 34 0.99 -12.18 7.40
N GLY A 35 1.82 -13.17 7.06
CA GLY A 35 1.43 -14.32 6.24
C GLY A 35 0.30 -15.13 6.86
N ILE A 36 0.34 -15.38 8.17
CA ILE A 36 -0.74 -16.07 8.90
C ILE A 36 -2.07 -15.31 8.76
N SER A 37 -2.04 -13.97 8.83
CA SER A 37 -3.25 -13.17 8.68
C SER A 37 -3.74 -13.13 7.23
N LEU A 38 -2.83 -12.96 6.26
CA LEU A 38 -3.14 -12.90 4.82
C LEU A 38 -3.78 -14.20 4.31
N PHE A 39 -3.27 -15.35 4.74
CA PHE A 39 -3.76 -16.67 4.33
C PHE A 39 -4.75 -17.30 5.34
N GLY A 40 -5.19 -16.55 6.34
CA GLY A 40 -6.24 -16.93 7.29
C GLY A 40 -7.49 -16.07 7.10
N PRO A 41 -7.75 -15.08 7.97
CA PRO A 41 -8.95 -14.23 7.87
C PRO A 41 -9.04 -13.44 6.56
N TYR A 42 -7.92 -13.12 5.90
CA TYR A 42 -7.90 -12.31 4.68
C TYR A 42 -7.70 -13.12 3.39
N LEU A 43 -7.82 -14.45 3.45
CA LEU A 43 -7.53 -15.34 2.30
C LEU A 43 -8.32 -14.92 1.06
N LEU A 44 -9.61 -14.65 1.19
CA LEU A 44 -10.46 -14.24 0.06
C LEU A 44 -9.98 -12.94 -0.59
N VAL A 45 -9.49 -11.98 0.20
CA VAL A 45 -9.00 -10.70 -0.35
C VAL A 45 -7.72 -10.92 -1.15
N VAL A 46 -6.82 -11.80 -0.68
CA VAL A 46 -5.60 -12.18 -1.42
C VAL A 46 -5.97 -12.86 -2.73
N GLU A 47 -6.96 -13.74 -2.72
CA GLU A 47 -7.45 -14.41 -3.92
C GLU A 47 -8.02 -13.41 -4.94
N LEU A 48 -8.87 -12.48 -4.49
CA LEU A 48 -9.41 -11.43 -5.34
C LEU A 48 -8.33 -10.49 -5.86
N ALA A 49 -7.30 -10.16 -5.06
CA ALA A 49 -6.18 -9.36 -5.51
C ALA A 49 -5.39 -10.06 -6.63
N SER A 50 -5.24 -11.39 -6.57
CA SER A 50 -4.59 -12.18 -7.62
C SER A 50 -5.39 -12.19 -8.93
N MET A 51 -6.72 -12.33 -8.83
CA MET A 51 -7.62 -12.27 -9.99
C MET A 51 -7.68 -10.86 -10.58
N LEU A 52 -7.65 -9.83 -9.74
CA LEU A 52 -7.58 -8.44 -10.17
C LEU A 52 -6.27 -8.13 -10.89
N LEU A 53 -5.14 -8.61 -10.36
CA LEU A 53 -3.84 -8.49 -11.00
C LEU A 53 -3.83 -9.20 -12.37
N LEU A 54 -4.38 -10.41 -12.44
CA LEU A 54 -4.53 -11.16 -13.68
C LEU A 54 -5.37 -10.38 -14.71
N ALA A 55 -6.52 -9.85 -14.29
CA ALA A 55 -7.39 -9.05 -15.14
C ALA A 55 -6.66 -7.80 -15.67
N ALA A 56 -5.98 -7.06 -14.79
CA ALA A 56 -5.21 -5.89 -15.17
C ALA A 56 -4.09 -6.23 -16.18
N ALA A 57 -3.35 -7.32 -15.96
CA ALA A 57 -2.32 -7.78 -16.88
C ALA A 57 -2.90 -8.16 -18.25
N VAL A 58 -4.04 -8.87 -18.28
CA VAL A 58 -4.75 -9.23 -19.50
C VAL A 58 -5.23 -7.98 -20.25
N THR A 59 -5.83 -7.01 -19.56
CA THR A 59 -6.28 -5.75 -20.15
C THR A 59 -5.12 -4.95 -20.74
N ALA A 60 -4.00 -4.83 -20.01
CA ALA A 60 -2.82 -4.14 -20.49
C ALA A 60 -2.24 -4.79 -21.76
N PHE A 61 -2.20 -6.13 -21.81
CA PHE A 61 -1.76 -6.86 -23.00
C PHE A 61 -2.70 -6.66 -24.20
N HIS A 62 -4.01 -6.73 -23.99
CA HIS A 62 -4.99 -6.54 -25.06
C HIS A 62 -4.92 -5.12 -25.64
N LEU A 63 -4.82 -4.10 -24.78
CA LEU A 63 -4.70 -2.72 -25.20
C LEU A 63 -3.36 -2.47 -25.93
N GLY A 64 -2.24 -2.88 -25.33
CA GLY A 64 -0.91 -2.70 -25.94
C GLY A 64 -0.75 -3.41 -27.29
N ARG A 65 -1.46 -4.53 -27.51
CA ARG A 65 -1.48 -5.22 -28.80
C ARG A 65 -2.30 -4.49 -29.88
N ASN A 66 -3.36 -3.77 -29.50
CA ASN A 66 -4.16 -3.01 -30.46
C ASN A 66 -3.40 -1.77 -30.95
N GLU A 67 -2.70 -1.06 -30.06
CA GLU A 67 -1.80 0.05 -30.39
C GLU A 67 -0.67 -0.39 -31.35
N ALA A 68 -0.10 -1.59 -31.13
CA ALA A 68 0.92 -2.15 -32.03
C ALA A 68 0.38 -2.54 -33.42
N LYS A 69 -0.94 -2.58 -33.60
CA LYS A 69 -1.61 -3.01 -34.84
C LYS A 69 -2.23 -1.86 -35.64
N GLU A 70 -2.05 -0.61 -35.22
CA GLU A 70 -2.33 0.57 -36.04
C GLU A 70 -1.02 1.03 -36.71
N PRO A 71 -0.67 0.51 -37.90
CA PRO A 71 0.30 1.18 -38.75
C PRO A 71 -0.31 2.51 -39.18
N SER A 72 0.43 3.59 -38.93
CA SER A 72 0.24 4.91 -39.52
C SER A 72 -0.22 4.79 -40.98
N GLN A 73 -1.51 5.05 -41.21
CA GLN A 73 -2.02 5.52 -42.49
C GLN A 73 -1.95 7.05 -42.46
#